data_AF-D1P6D9-F1
#
_entry.id   AF-D1P6D9-F1
#
_cell.length_a   1.000
_cell.length_b   1.000
_cell.length_c   1.000
_cell.angle_alpha   90.00
_cell.angle_beta   90.00
_cell.angle_gamma   90.00
#
_symmetry.space_group_name_H-M   'P 1'
#
loop_
_entity.id
_entity.type
_entity.pdbx_description
1 polymer ?
#
loop_
_entity_poly.entity_id
_entity_poly.type
_entity_poly.pdbx_seq_one_letter_code
_entity_poly.pdbx_strand_id
1 'polypeptide(L)'
;MTWSEFKSHYLIGFWKPLPAVIAAGILSTYYFGLTGTFWAVTGEFTRWGGHIMQLFGAHPEEWGYFKIIGFEGSPLDRIDGVMILGMFAGCFAAALWANNVKVRMPQHRIRIFQAILGGIIAGFGARLAMGCNLAAFFTGIPQFSLHAWFFAVATAVGSYFGAKFTLMPMFRIPVKLKKVSTASPLTQNPNTAKKRFKLGMAIFAAAMAWGFYTLLDSPVMGFAILCGIGFGLLIERAQICFTSAFRDLWITGRTHMAKAIIIGMAVSAIGIFSYVQLGATPKILWAGPNAIIGGLLFGFGIVLAGGCETGWMYRAVEGQVHYWWVGFGNIIGATILAYYWDDLGPWLATDFDKVNLLETFGPQGGLIVTYVLLAIAFILMLLWEKHFFRKRNQKLASASMEAA
;
A
#
# COMPACT_ATOMS: atom_id res chain seq x y z
N MET A 1 -14.05 31.52 2.71
CA MET A 1 -14.43 30.13 2.38
C MET A 1 -15.57 29.73 3.29
N THR A 2 -16.73 29.39 2.75
CA THR A 2 -17.91 29.00 3.54
C THR A 2 -17.75 27.58 4.10
N TRP A 3 -18.47 27.22 5.17
CA TRP A 3 -18.45 25.84 5.70
C TRP A 3 -18.86 24.80 4.64
N SER A 4 -19.80 25.15 3.76
CA SER A 4 -20.23 24.29 2.66
C SER A 4 -19.10 24.01 1.66
N GLU A 5 -18.35 25.05 1.29
CA GLU A 5 -17.18 24.94 0.41
C GLU A 5 -16.07 24.11 1.07
N PHE A 6 -15.76 24.37 2.35
CA PHE A 6 -14.76 23.60 3.09
C PHE A 6 -15.13 22.11 3.14
N LYS A 7 -16.37 21.82 3.54
CA LYS A 7 -16.87 20.45 3.63
C LYS A 7 -16.83 19.75 2.28
N SER A 8 -17.27 20.42 1.22
CA SER A 8 -17.28 19.84 -0.14
C SER A 8 -15.86 19.58 -0.64
N HIS A 9 -14.96 20.55 -0.50
CA HIS A 9 -13.63 20.49 -1.09
C HIS A 9 -12.67 19.58 -0.31
N TYR A 10 -12.64 19.68 1.01
CA TYR A 10 -11.65 19.00 1.84
C TYR A 10 -12.14 17.70 2.46
N LEU A 11 -13.42 17.61 2.87
CA LEU A 11 -13.94 16.43 3.58
C LEU A 11 -14.65 15.43 2.64
N ILE A 12 -15.38 15.91 1.64
CA ILE A 12 -16.18 15.07 0.75
C ILE A 12 -15.44 14.77 -0.56
N GLY A 13 -14.80 15.77 -1.15
CA GLY A 13 -14.12 15.67 -2.44
C GLY A 13 -12.93 14.72 -2.42
N PHE A 14 -12.62 14.14 -3.59
CA PHE A 14 -11.37 13.42 -3.78
C PHE A 14 -10.22 14.40 -3.91
N TRP A 15 -9.10 14.08 -3.27
CA TRP A 15 -7.90 14.90 -3.32
C TRP A 15 -7.07 14.56 -4.56
N LYS A 16 -6.35 15.55 -5.08
CA LYS A 16 -5.40 15.32 -6.16
C LYS A 16 -4.27 14.40 -5.65
N PRO A 17 -3.94 13.30 -6.37
CA PRO A 17 -2.95 12.36 -5.85
C PRO A 17 -1.54 12.92 -5.64
N LEU A 18 -1.09 13.85 -6.48
CA LEU A 18 0.26 14.41 -6.37
C LEU A 18 0.52 15.11 -5.03
N PRO A 19 -0.25 16.15 -4.62
CA PRO A 19 -0.04 16.79 -3.33
C PRO A 19 -0.28 15.86 -2.14
N ALA A 20 -1.24 14.93 -2.25
CA ALA A 20 -1.52 13.98 -1.18
C ALA A 20 -0.37 12.98 -0.96
N VAL A 21 0.26 12.48 -2.03
CA VAL A 21 1.41 11.57 -1.92
C VAL A 21 2.65 12.30 -1.41
N ILE A 22 2.86 13.57 -1.80
CA ILE A 22 3.92 14.41 -1.22
C ILE A 22 3.68 14.62 0.28
N ALA A 23 2.45 14.96 0.68
CA ALA A 23 2.09 15.09 2.09
C ALA A 23 2.29 13.77 2.86
N ALA A 24 1.97 12.62 2.25
CA ALA A 24 2.23 11.32 2.83
C ALA A 24 3.74 11.04 3.00
N GLY A 25 4.57 11.46 2.03
CA GLY A 25 6.03 11.36 2.13
C GLY A 25 6.59 12.21 3.26
N ILE A 26 6.14 13.46 3.38
CA ILE A 26 6.53 14.38 4.47
C ILE A 26 6.08 13.81 5.83
N LEU A 27 4.83 13.37 5.94
CA LEU A 27 4.30 12.77 7.17
C LEU A 27 5.07 11.50 7.54
N SER A 28 5.43 10.66 6.56
CA SER A 28 6.26 9.48 6.78
C SER A 28 7.66 9.81 7.26
N THR A 29 8.24 10.93 6.80
CA THR A 29 9.54 11.39 7.27
C THR A 29 9.49 11.83 8.74
N TYR A 30 8.47 12.60 9.13
CA TYR A 30 8.29 12.98 10.53
C TYR A 30 7.99 11.78 11.42
N TYR A 31 7.18 10.83 10.92
CA TYR A 31 6.93 9.55 11.58
C TYR A 31 8.26 8.84 11.88
N PHE A 32 9.10 8.64 10.87
CA PHE A 32 10.42 8.04 11.05
C PHE A 32 11.30 8.77 12.07
N GLY A 33 11.40 10.10 11.96
CA GLY A 33 12.25 10.90 12.84
C GLY A 33 11.83 10.85 14.31
N LEU A 34 10.54 10.67 14.61
CA LEU A 34 10.01 10.72 15.97
C LEU A 34 9.74 9.34 16.59
N THR A 35 9.40 8.32 15.77
CA THR A 35 9.13 6.97 16.28
C THR A 35 10.32 6.03 16.12
N GLY A 36 11.32 6.37 15.29
CA GLY A 36 12.42 5.47 14.93
C GLY A 36 11.99 4.25 14.10
N THR A 37 10.73 4.21 13.65
CA THR A 37 10.16 3.19 12.78
C THR A 37 9.61 3.84 11.51
N PHE A 38 9.55 3.11 10.41
CA PHE A 38 8.97 3.63 9.17
C PHE A 38 7.52 3.18 9.02
N TRP A 39 6.78 3.87 8.16
CA TRP A 39 5.38 3.55 7.91
C TRP A 39 5.23 2.15 7.27
N ALA A 40 4.82 1.19 8.09
CA ALA A 40 4.68 -0.22 7.74
C ALA A 40 3.40 -0.83 8.32
N VAL A 41 2.62 -1.51 7.48
CA VAL A 41 1.38 -2.21 7.89
C VAL A 41 1.53 -3.73 7.92
N THR A 42 2.57 -4.16 7.22
CA THR A 42 3.00 -5.51 6.91
C THR A 42 3.17 -6.37 8.16
N GLY A 43 4.02 -5.90 9.09
CA GLY A 43 4.39 -6.65 10.29
C GLY A 43 3.16 -6.97 11.14
N GLU A 44 2.31 -5.99 11.37
CA GLU A 44 1.16 -6.17 12.24
C GLU A 44 0.08 -7.10 11.67
N PHE A 45 -0.19 -7.03 10.37
CA PHE A 45 -1.10 -8.00 9.73
C PHE A 45 -0.57 -9.44 9.83
N THR A 46 0.75 -9.60 9.85
CA THR A 46 1.38 -10.90 10.08
C THR A 46 1.22 -11.35 11.53
N ARG A 47 1.41 -10.43 12.49
CA ARG A 47 1.18 -10.69 13.92
C ARG A 47 -0.28 -11.07 14.19
N TRP A 48 -1.25 -10.46 13.50
CA TRP A 48 -2.66 -10.89 13.58
C TRP A 48 -2.83 -12.33 13.11
N GLY A 49 -2.18 -12.72 12.00
CA GLY A 49 -2.12 -14.11 11.55
C GLY A 49 -1.52 -15.03 12.61
N GLY A 50 -0.43 -14.62 13.26
CA GLY A 50 0.19 -15.33 14.38
C GLY A 50 -0.77 -15.53 15.56
N HIS A 51 -1.41 -14.47 16.06
CA HIS A 51 -2.38 -14.57 17.15
C HIS A 51 -3.57 -15.48 16.79
N ILE A 52 -4.03 -15.45 15.54
CA ILE A 52 -5.07 -16.39 15.08
C ILE A 52 -4.56 -17.82 15.17
N MET A 53 -3.34 -18.11 14.71
CA MET A 53 -2.75 -19.46 14.83
C MET A 53 -2.55 -19.89 16.28
N GLN A 54 -2.20 -18.96 17.17
CA GLN A 54 -2.09 -19.20 18.60
C GLN A 54 -3.44 -19.62 19.22
N LEU A 55 -4.55 -19.02 18.78
CA LEU A 55 -5.90 -19.45 19.18
C LEU A 55 -6.24 -20.87 18.70
N PHE A 56 -5.61 -21.35 17.62
CA PHE A 56 -5.75 -22.72 17.13
C PHE A 56 -4.70 -23.69 17.72
N GLY A 57 -3.94 -23.26 18.73
CA GLY A 57 -2.98 -24.10 19.45
C GLY A 57 -1.59 -24.21 18.81
N ALA A 58 -1.25 -23.34 17.85
CA ALA A 58 0.12 -23.23 17.34
C ALA A 58 0.97 -22.33 18.26
N HIS A 59 2.30 -22.46 18.15
CA HIS A 59 3.29 -21.67 18.91
C HIS A 59 4.09 -20.72 17.99
N PRO A 60 3.44 -19.68 17.41
CA PRO A 60 4.12 -18.73 16.52
C PRO A 60 5.27 -17.96 17.20
N GLU A 61 5.27 -17.85 18.52
CA GLU A 61 6.37 -17.31 19.33
C GLU A 61 7.71 -18.03 19.10
N GLU A 62 7.68 -19.29 18.67
CA GLU A 62 8.89 -20.09 18.44
C GLU A 62 9.47 -19.90 17.03
N TRP A 63 8.66 -19.43 16.06
CA TRP A 63 9.06 -19.34 14.66
C TRP A 63 10.05 -18.19 14.44
N GLY A 64 11.12 -18.42 13.66
CA GLY A 64 12.16 -17.42 13.48
C GLY A 64 11.68 -16.11 12.85
N TYR A 65 10.64 -16.16 12.00
CA TYR A 65 10.06 -14.92 11.43
C TYR A 65 9.52 -14.00 12.52
N PHE A 66 8.77 -14.57 13.48
CA PHE A 66 8.15 -13.83 14.57
C PHE A 66 9.17 -13.33 15.58
N LYS A 67 10.31 -14.00 15.72
CA LYS A 67 11.47 -13.49 16.48
C LYS A 67 12.13 -12.29 15.80
N ILE A 68 12.20 -12.25 14.47
CA ILE A 68 12.75 -11.10 13.72
C ILE A 68 11.85 -9.88 13.84
N ILE A 69 10.52 -10.05 13.67
CA ILE A 69 9.59 -8.92 13.71
C ILE A 69 9.17 -8.55 15.14
N GLY A 70 9.36 -9.44 16.13
CA GLY A 70 8.87 -9.28 17.49
C GLY A 70 7.36 -9.56 17.60
N PHE A 71 6.98 -10.60 18.34
CA PHE A 71 5.59 -11.06 18.49
C PHE A 71 4.95 -10.71 19.85
N GLU A 72 5.72 -10.11 20.76
CA GLU A 72 5.27 -9.83 22.12
C GLU A 72 4.22 -8.71 22.19
N GLY A 73 3.28 -8.85 23.13
CA GLY A 73 2.25 -7.86 23.46
C GLY A 73 1.04 -7.85 22.52
N SER A 74 0.16 -6.87 22.72
CA SER A 74 -1.02 -6.65 21.89
C SER A 74 -0.77 -5.54 20.85
N PRO A 75 -1.65 -5.38 19.83
CA PRO A 75 -1.58 -4.25 18.91
C PRO A 75 -1.68 -2.87 19.60
N LEU A 76 -2.17 -2.79 20.84
CA LEU A 76 -2.25 -1.54 21.59
C LEU A 76 -0.91 -1.15 22.24
N ASP A 77 -0.02 -2.13 22.45
CA ASP A 77 1.26 -1.93 23.11
C ASP A 77 2.38 -1.60 22.13
N ARG A 78 2.10 -1.63 20.82
CA ARG A 78 3.08 -1.48 19.74
C ARG A 78 2.82 -0.24 18.90
N ILE A 79 3.91 0.45 18.55
CA ILE A 79 3.89 1.64 17.68
C ILE A 79 3.18 1.34 16.34
N ASP A 80 3.51 0.23 15.68
CA ASP A 80 2.89 -0.16 14.41
C ASP A 80 1.40 -0.47 14.59
N GLY A 81 1.03 -1.10 15.70
CA GLY A 81 -0.34 -1.51 15.99
C GLY A 81 -1.26 -0.31 16.22
N VAL A 82 -0.86 0.63 17.09
CA VAL A 82 -1.64 1.85 17.34
C VAL A 82 -1.70 2.75 16.11
N MET A 83 -0.63 2.79 15.29
CA MET A 83 -0.64 3.50 14.01
C MET A 83 -1.67 2.90 13.04
N ILE A 84 -1.74 1.57 12.92
CA ILE A 84 -2.72 0.91 12.05
C ILE A 84 -4.15 1.14 12.52
N LEU A 85 -4.40 1.09 13.84
CA LEU A 85 -5.71 1.41 14.41
C LEU A 85 -6.11 2.87 14.10
N GLY A 86 -5.19 3.82 14.26
CA GLY A 86 -5.38 5.20 13.84
C GLY A 86 -5.69 5.32 12.35
N MET A 87 -4.99 4.54 11.50
CA MET A 87 -5.19 4.52 10.06
C MET A 87 -6.54 3.93 9.65
N PHE A 88 -7.03 2.88 10.31
CA PHE A 88 -8.39 2.38 10.12
C PHE A 88 -9.43 3.43 10.52
N ALA A 89 -9.24 4.10 11.66
CA ALA A 89 -10.15 5.14 12.13
C ALA A 89 -10.19 6.34 11.15
N GLY A 90 -9.04 6.78 10.66
CA GLY A 90 -8.93 7.84 9.64
C GLY A 90 -9.60 7.47 8.32
N CYS A 91 -9.31 6.28 7.79
CA CYS A 91 -9.96 5.75 6.58
C CYS A 91 -11.48 5.69 6.75
N PHE A 92 -11.97 5.15 7.87
CA PHE A 92 -13.40 4.96 8.09
C PHE A 92 -14.13 6.28 8.28
N ALA A 93 -13.54 7.22 9.01
CA ALA A 93 -14.06 8.58 9.13
C ALA A 93 -14.20 9.27 7.77
N ALA A 94 -13.16 9.24 6.94
CA ALA A 94 -13.17 9.86 5.61
C ALA A 94 -14.16 9.19 4.64
N ALA A 95 -14.23 7.85 4.67
CA ALA A 95 -15.20 7.10 3.86
C ALA A 95 -16.64 7.44 4.24
N LEU A 96 -16.91 7.67 5.54
CA LEU A 96 -18.21 8.10 6.05
C LEU A 96 -18.54 9.55 5.69
N TRP A 97 -17.57 10.46 5.74
CA TRP A 97 -17.76 11.86 5.32
C TRP A 97 -18.21 11.98 3.87
N ALA A 98 -17.59 11.19 2.99
CA ALA A 98 -17.93 11.18 1.57
C ALA A 98 -19.14 10.31 1.21
N ASN A 99 -19.77 9.67 2.20
CA ASN A 99 -20.88 8.73 2.00
C ASN A 99 -20.52 7.55 1.06
N ASN A 100 -19.24 7.16 1.04
CA ASN A 100 -18.70 6.12 0.16
C ASN A 100 -18.94 4.70 0.67
N VAL A 101 -19.23 4.55 1.97
CA VAL A 101 -19.48 3.25 2.62
C VAL A 101 -20.76 2.62 2.07
N LYS A 102 -20.61 1.58 1.24
CA LYS A 102 -21.72 0.79 0.70
C LYS A 102 -21.25 -0.64 0.48
N VAL A 103 -22.01 -1.60 0.99
CA VAL A 103 -21.73 -3.03 0.76
C VAL A 103 -21.88 -3.33 -0.73
N ARG A 104 -20.77 -3.73 -1.36
CA ARG A 104 -20.68 -4.09 -2.78
C ARG A 104 -20.19 -5.53 -2.88
N MET A 105 -21.08 -6.43 -3.30
CA MET A 105 -20.75 -7.84 -3.51
C MET A 105 -20.02 -8.05 -4.84
N PRO A 106 -19.03 -8.97 -4.90
CA PRO A 106 -18.40 -9.36 -6.15
C PRO A 106 -19.42 -10.02 -7.08
N GLN A 107 -19.40 -9.64 -8.36
CA GLN A 107 -20.38 -10.08 -9.36
C GLN A 107 -20.19 -11.53 -9.81
N HIS A 108 -18.98 -12.09 -9.66
CA HIS A 108 -18.64 -13.42 -10.17
C HIS A 108 -17.64 -14.16 -9.27
N ARG A 109 -17.76 -15.49 -9.17
CA ARG A 109 -16.90 -16.34 -8.34
C ARG A 109 -15.42 -16.30 -8.76
N ILE A 110 -15.14 -16.12 -10.04
CA ILE A 110 -13.77 -15.93 -10.55
C ILE A 110 -13.06 -14.76 -9.84
N ARG A 111 -13.77 -13.67 -9.52
CA ARG A 111 -13.17 -12.54 -8.80
C ARG A 111 -12.79 -12.90 -7.36
N ILE A 112 -13.60 -13.72 -6.70
CA ILE A 112 -13.31 -14.21 -5.34
C ILE A 112 -12.08 -15.12 -5.39
N PHE A 113 -12.03 -16.04 -6.36
CA PHE A 113 -10.86 -16.90 -6.55
C PHE A 113 -9.58 -16.09 -6.81
N GLN A 114 -9.65 -15.10 -7.71
CA GLN A 114 -8.54 -14.16 -7.96
C GLN A 114 -8.14 -13.38 -6.70
N ALA A 115 -9.11 -12.94 -5.91
CA ALA A 115 -8.88 -12.21 -4.67
C ALA A 115 -8.11 -13.05 -3.65
N ILE A 116 -8.56 -14.28 -3.41
CA ILE A 116 -7.95 -15.19 -2.43
C ILE A 116 -6.57 -15.62 -2.93
N LEU A 117 -6.48 -16.17 -4.15
CA LEU A 117 -5.21 -16.69 -4.69
C LEU A 117 -4.17 -15.57 -4.86
N GLY A 118 -4.58 -14.44 -5.45
CA GLY A 118 -3.70 -13.27 -5.57
C GLY A 118 -3.31 -12.70 -4.21
N GLY A 119 -4.24 -12.72 -3.24
CA GLY A 119 -3.99 -12.34 -1.86
C GLY A 119 -2.92 -13.20 -1.20
N ILE A 120 -3.02 -14.53 -1.32
CA ILE A 120 -2.05 -15.49 -0.79
C ILE A 120 -0.67 -15.25 -1.40
N ILE A 121 -0.58 -15.17 -2.73
CA ILE A 121 0.68 -14.93 -3.43
C ILE A 121 1.29 -13.58 -3.01
N ALA A 122 0.46 -12.54 -2.89
CA ALA A 122 0.92 -11.24 -2.44
C ALA A 122 1.37 -11.25 -0.97
N GLY A 123 0.63 -11.89 -0.08
CA GLY A 123 0.99 -12.00 1.34
C GLY A 123 2.33 -12.73 1.53
N PHE A 124 2.49 -13.86 0.85
CA PHE A 124 3.73 -14.63 0.85
C PHE A 124 4.91 -13.81 0.31
N GLY A 125 4.73 -13.17 -0.86
CA GLY A 125 5.76 -12.35 -1.48
C GLY A 125 6.15 -11.14 -0.63
N ALA A 126 5.19 -10.49 0.03
CA ALA A 126 5.44 -9.35 0.92
C ALA A 126 6.26 -9.74 2.15
N ARG A 127 5.99 -10.91 2.75
CA ARG A 127 6.79 -11.40 3.87
C ARG A 127 8.20 -11.78 3.43
N LEU A 128 8.34 -12.40 2.26
CA LEU A 128 9.63 -12.89 1.78
C LEU A 128 10.54 -11.72 1.45
N ALA A 129 9.99 -10.71 0.79
CA ALA A 129 10.66 -9.44 0.59
C ALA A 129 10.77 -8.59 1.87
N MET A 130 10.29 -9.04 3.04
CA MET A 130 10.33 -8.25 4.28
C MET A 130 9.67 -6.86 4.17
N GLY A 131 8.71 -6.70 3.26
CA GLY A 131 8.01 -5.45 3.04
C GLY A 131 7.04 -5.49 1.87
N CYS A 132 6.15 -4.50 1.82
CA CYS A 132 5.21 -4.29 0.72
C CYS A 132 5.50 -2.98 0.00
N ASN A 133 4.65 -2.60 -0.97
CA ASN A 133 4.80 -1.32 -1.69
C ASN A 133 4.89 -0.08 -0.77
N LEU A 134 4.31 -0.14 0.42
CA LEU A 134 4.41 0.96 1.36
C LEU A 134 5.76 0.95 2.09
N ALA A 135 6.08 -0.19 2.71
CA ALA A 135 7.27 -0.39 3.54
C ALA A 135 8.57 -0.50 2.73
N ALA A 136 8.63 -1.43 1.76
CA ALA A 136 9.84 -1.69 0.98
C ALA A 136 10.04 -0.71 -0.17
N PHE A 137 8.97 -0.15 -0.75
CA PHE A 137 9.08 0.76 -1.89
C PHE A 137 8.96 2.24 -1.48
N PHE A 138 7.80 2.68 -0.99
CA PHE A 138 7.55 4.10 -0.71
C PHE A 138 8.41 4.67 0.42
N THR A 139 8.62 3.93 1.50
CA THR A 139 9.45 4.36 2.64
C THR A 139 10.83 3.70 2.68
N GLY A 140 11.01 2.58 1.99
CA GLY A 140 12.29 1.87 1.91
C GLY A 140 13.33 2.57 1.01
N ILE A 141 12.92 3.11 -0.14
CA ILE A 141 13.84 3.85 -1.02
C ILE A 141 14.36 5.14 -0.34
N PRO A 142 13.52 5.97 0.28
CA PRO A 142 13.98 7.12 1.08
C PRO A 142 14.91 6.78 2.23
N GLN A 143 14.93 5.52 2.70
CA GLN A 143 15.85 5.03 3.72
C GLN A 143 17.20 4.55 3.15
N PHE A 144 17.46 4.74 1.86
CA PHE A 144 18.74 4.41 1.22
C PHE A 144 19.08 2.92 1.19
N SER A 145 18.05 2.07 1.22
CA SER A 145 18.18 0.61 1.21
C SER A 145 18.31 0.06 -0.21
N LEU A 146 19.35 -0.72 -0.50
CA LEU A 146 19.50 -1.39 -1.81
C LEU A 146 18.39 -2.43 -2.04
N HIS A 147 17.99 -3.13 -0.97
CA HIS A 147 16.90 -4.09 -0.97
C HIS A 147 15.61 -3.50 -1.59
N ALA A 148 15.31 -2.23 -1.27
CA ALA A 148 14.13 -1.53 -1.77
C ALA A 148 14.12 -1.41 -3.30
N TRP A 149 15.30 -1.23 -3.92
CA TRP A 149 15.46 -1.14 -5.36
C TRP A 149 15.27 -2.50 -6.04
N PHE A 150 15.84 -3.57 -5.47
CA PHE A 150 15.59 -4.94 -5.94
C PHE A 150 14.11 -5.28 -5.89
N PHE A 151 13.45 -4.97 -4.76
CA PHE A 151 12.02 -5.16 -4.60
C PHE A 151 11.20 -4.34 -5.62
N ALA A 152 11.57 -3.09 -5.86
CA ALA A 152 10.86 -2.20 -6.79
C ALA A 152 10.88 -2.73 -8.23
N VAL A 153 12.07 -3.11 -8.72
CA VAL A 153 12.27 -3.65 -10.06
C VAL A 153 11.56 -5.00 -10.19
N ALA A 154 11.73 -5.88 -9.22
CA ALA A 154 11.07 -7.18 -9.19
C ALA A 154 9.53 -7.05 -9.17
N THR A 155 8.98 -6.12 -8.38
CA THR A 155 7.54 -5.83 -8.33
C THR A 155 7.02 -5.29 -9.66
N ALA A 156 7.79 -4.43 -10.33
CA ALA A 156 7.45 -3.93 -11.67
C ALA A 156 7.37 -5.08 -12.69
N VAL A 157 8.35 -5.99 -12.68
CA VAL A 157 8.39 -7.18 -13.54
C VAL A 157 7.25 -8.16 -13.19
N GLY A 158 7.04 -8.47 -11.92
CA GLY A 158 5.98 -9.35 -11.45
C GLY A 158 4.59 -8.82 -11.81
N SER A 159 4.37 -7.52 -11.65
CA SER A 159 3.10 -6.87 -12.03
C SER A 159 2.86 -6.85 -13.54
N TYR A 160 3.91 -6.79 -14.36
CA TYR A 160 3.79 -6.96 -15.81
C TYR A 160 3.28 -8.36 -16.18
N PHE A 161 3.87 -9.40 -15.58
CA PHE A 161 3.40 -10.78 -15.79
C PHE A 161 1.99 -11.00 -15.23
N GLY A 162 1.69 -10.45 -14.06
CA GLY A 162 0.35 -10.48 -13.47
C GLY A 162 -0.69 -9.78 -14.37
N ALA A 163 -0.32 -8.66 -14.99
CA ALA A 163 -1.18 -7.95 -15.95
C ALA A 163 -1.45 -8.81 -17.19
N LYS A 164 -0.43 -9.47 -17.76
CA LYS A 164 -0.64 -10.40 -18.88
C LYS A 164 -1.52 -11.59 -18.50
N PHE A 165 -1.27 -12.17 -17.33
CA PHE A 165 -2.00 -13.34 -16.84
C PHE A 165 -3.47 -13.04 -16.60
N THR A 166 -3.79 -11.93 -15.92
CA THR A 166 -5.17 -11.50 -15.68
C THR A 166 -5.95 -11.16 -16.94
N LEU A 167 -5.26 -10.83 -18.04
CA LEU A 167 -5.88 -10.55 -19.34
C LEU A 167 -6.19 -11.81 -20.16
N MET A 168 -5.79 -13.01 -19.72
CA MET A 168 -6.10 -14.28 -20.40
C MET A 168 -7.61 -14.58 -20.39
N PRO A 169 -8.15 -15.29 -21.42
CA PRO A 169 -9.58 -15.51 -21.58
C PRO A 169 -10.27 -16.17 -20.37
N MET A 170 -9.58 -17.10 -19.69
CA MET A 170 -10.09 -17.81 -18.51
C MET A 170 -10.45 -16.88 -17.34
N PHE A 171 -9.78 -15.73 -17.24
CA PHE A 171 -9.93 -14.78 -16.14
C PHE A 171 -10.83 -13.60 -16.46
N ARG A 172 -11.30 -13.50 -17.71
CA ARG A 172 -12.26 -12.48 -18.12
C ARG A 172 -13.65 -12.88 -17.69
N ILE A 173 -14.30 -12.00 -16.94
CA ILE A 173 -15.68 -12.19 -16.55
C ILE A 173 -16.55 -11.99 -17.80
N PRO A 174 -17.45 -12.93 -18.14
CA PRO A 174 -18.43 -12.70 -19.20
C PRO A 174 -19.35 -11.57 -18.78
N VAL A 175 -19.22 -10.40 -19.42
CA VAL A 175 -20.07 -9.24 -19.14
C VAL A 175 -21.42 -9.49 -19.79
N LYS A 176 -22.43 -9.83 -18.98
CA LYS A 176 -23.81 -9.91 -19.45
C LYS A 176 -24.35 -8.48 -19.59
N LEU A 177 -24.29 -7.94 -20.80
CA LEU A 177 -24.93 -6.67 -21.13
C LEU A 177 -26.45 -6.84 -21.01
N LYS A 178 -27.06 -6.15 -20.05
CA LYS A 178 -28.53 -6.11 -19.91
C LYS A 178 -29.02 -4.83 -20.57
N LYS A 179 -29.88 -4.95 -21.60
CA LYS A 179 -30.56 -3.80 -22.19
C LYS A 179 -31.48 -3.20 -21.12
N VAL A 180 -31.28 -1.92 -20.81
CA VAL A 180 -32.14 -1.18 -19.86
C VAL A 180 -32.85 -0.09 -20.65
N SER A 181 -34.18 0.01 -20.49
CA SER A 181 -35.02 0.99 -21.19
C SER A 181 -35.12 2.33 -20.46
N THR A 182 -34.84 2.35 -19.15
CA THR A 182 -34.89 3.55 -18.30
C THR A 182 -33.72 3.57 -17.32
N ALA A 183 -33.21 4.76 -17.00
CA ALA A 183 -32.19 4.90 -15.98
C ALA A 183 -32.75 4.49 -14.61
N SER A 184 -31.99 3.70 -13.85
CA SER A 184 -32.37 3.37 -12.48
C SER A 184 -32.47 4.67 -11.65
N PRO A 185 -33.52 4.86 -10.85
CA PRO A 185 -33.65 6.06 -10.01
C PRO A 185 -32.49 6.15 -9.03
N LEU A 186 -31.91 7.35 -8.88
CA LEU A 186 -30.88 7.62 -7.88
C LEU A 186 -31.52 7.61 -6.49
N THR A 187 -31.47 6.48 -5.80
CA THR A 187 -31.87 6.37 -4.39
C THR A 187 -30.80 7.02 -3.49
N GLN A 188 -30.69 8.35 -3.51
CA GLN A 188 -29.87 9.08 -2.54
C GLN A 188 -30.76 9.62 -1.43
N ASN A 189 -30.63 9.06 -0.23
CA ASN A 189 -31.36 9.54 0.96
C ASN A 189 -30.49 10.58 1.71
N PRO A 190 -30.88 11.87 1.75
CA PRO A 190 -30.10 12.92 2.42
C PRO A 190 -29.93 12.68 3.92
N ASN A 191 -30.92 12.06 4.58
CA ASN A 191 -30.86 11.78 6.01
C ASN A 191 -29.80 10.72 6.32
N THR A 192 -29.67 9.71 5.48
CA THR A 192 -28.63 8.69 5.61
C THR A 192 -27.23 9.29 5.42
N ALA A 193 -27.06 10.17 4.44
CA ALA A 193 -25.80 10.90 4.24
C ALA A 193 -25.45 11.77 5.45
N LYS A 194 -26.42 12.48 6.03
CA LYS A 194 -26.22 13.30 7.23
C LYS A 194 -25.84 12.45 8.46
N LYS A 195 -26.50 11.30 8.67
CA LYS A 195 -26.18 10.36 9.76
C LYS A 195 -24.77 9.80 9.62
N ARG A 196 -24.39 9.36 8.41
CA ARG A 196 -23.04 8.86 8.11
C ARG A 196 -21.96 9.92 8.32
N PHE A 197 -22.20 11.14 7.86
CA PHE A 197 -21.28 12.25 8.08
C PHE A 197 -21.07 12.52 9.58
N LYS A 198 -22.15 12.55 10.38
CA LYS A 198 -22.07 12.71 11.85
C LYS A 198 -21.29 11.58 12.51
N LEU A 199 -21.52 10.33 12.08
CA LEU A 199 -20.78 9.18 12.57
C LEU A 199 -19.28 9.30 12.23
N GLY A 200 -18.94 9.68 11.01
CA GLY A 200 -17.55 9.91 10.61
C GLY A 200 -16.87 10.98 11.45
N MET A 201 -17.57 12.09 11.74
CA MET A 201 -17.07 13.13 12.64
C MET A 201 -16.86 12.62 14.08
N ALA A 202 -17.79 11.81 14.60
CA ALA A 202 -17.68 11.25 15.94
C ALA A 202 -16.48 10.30 16.05
N ILE A 203 -16.29 9.42 15.05
CA ILE A 203 -15.14 8.49 15.00
C ILE A 203 -13.82 9.27 14.89
N PHE A 204 -13.77 10.28 14.03
CA PHE A 204 -12.59 11.14 13.91
C PHE A 204 -12.27 11.86 15.22
N ALA A 205 -13.27 12.48 15.86
CA ALA A 205 -13.09 13.17 17.13
C ALA A 205 -12.64 12.22 18.25
N ALA A 206 -13.22 11.02 18.33
CA ALA A 206 -12.82 10.00 19.29
C ALA A 206 -11.39 9.52 19.05
N ALA A 207 -11.00 9.27 17.80
CA ALA A 207 -9.64 8.86 17.46
C ALA A 207 -8.60 9.97 17.72
N MET A 208 -8.94 11.23 17.44
CA MET A 208 -8.09 12.38 17.77
C MET A 208 -7.97 12.54 19.28
N ALA A 209 -9.06 12.44 20.04
CA ALA A 209 -9.04 12.52 21.49
C ALA A 209 -8.20 11.38 22.10
N TRP A 210 -8.32 10.17 21.57
CA TRP A 210 -7.48 9.04 21.98
C TRP A 210 -6.01 9.29 21.68
N GLY A 211 -5.68 9.75 20.46
CA GLY A 211 -4.30 10.09 20.10
C GLY A 211 -3.68 11.18 20.98
N PHE A 212 -4.44 12.24 21.28
CA PHE A 212 -3.98 13.31 22.19
C PHE A 212 -3.88 12.86 23.65
N TYR A 213 -4.80 12.02 24.12
CA TYR A 213 -4.74 11.47 25.46
C TYR A 213 -3.49 10.59 25.63
N THR A 214 -3.26 9.66 24.69
CA THR A 214 -2.06 8.82 24.69
C THR A 214 -0.78 9.64 24.52
N LEU A 215 -0.83 10.82 23.87
CA LEU A 215 0.32 11.72 23.76
C LEU A 215 0.78 12.25 25.13
N LEU A 216 -0.13 12.37 26.11
CA LEU A 216 0.18 12.81 27.47
C LEU A 216 0.97 11.73 28.24
N ASP A 217 0.64 10.45 28.02
CA ASP A 217 1.30 9.33 28.69
C ASP A 217 2.57 8.88 27.96
N SER A 218 2.48 8.70 26.63
CA SER A 218 3.57 8.26 25.77
C SER A 218 3.57 9.07 24.46
N PRO A 219 4.47 10.08 24.34
CA PRO A 219 4.54 10.94 23.17
C PRO A 219 4.70 10.17 21.85
N VAL A 220 5.48 9.09 21.85
CA VAL A 220 5.72 8.27 20.65
C VAL A 220 4.45 7.55 20.20
N MET A 221 3.72 6.92 21.13
CA MET A 221 2.49 6.18 20.81
C MET A 221 1.36 7.13 20.37
N GLY A 222 1.17 8.23 21.09
CA GLY A 222 0.17 9.24 20.73
C GLY A 222 0.45 9.83 19.34
N PHE A 223 1.71 10.15 19.05
CA PHE A 223 2.11 10.63 17.74
C PHE A 223 1.90 9.58 16.64
N ALA A 224 2.15 8.31 16.92
CA ALA A 224 1.90 7.22 15.99
C ALA A 224 0.42 7.06 15.62
N ILE A 225 -0.49 7.23 16.60
CA ILE A 225 -1.94 7.25 16.36
C ILE A 225 -2.32 8.42 15.46
N LEU A 226 -1.84 9.63 15.78
CA LEU A 226 -2.15 10.84 15.00
C LEU A 226 -1.64 10.75 13.56
N CYS A 227 -0.41 10.24 13.37
CA CYS A 227 0.13 9.96 12.04
C CYS A 227 -0.70 8.89 11.32
N GLY A 228 -1.10 7.82 12.03
CA GLY A 228 -2.01 6.80 11.52
C GLY A 228 -3.29 7.40 10.96
N ILE A 229 -3.97 8.26 11.72
CA ILE A 229 -5.17 8.97 11.28
C ILE A 229 -4.87 9.78 10.00
N GLY A 230 -3.76 10.52 9.97
CA GLY A 230 -3.33 11.29 8.81
C GLY A 230 -3.08 10.43 7.56
N PHE A 231 -2.36 9.30 7.70
CA PHE A 231 -2.15 8.33 6.63
C PHE A 231 -3.48 7.76 6.12
N GLY A 232 -4.41 7.44 7.01
CA GLY A 232 -5.72 6.93 6.64
C GLY A 232 -6.54 7.92 5.83
N LEU A 233 -6.57 9.18 6.26
CA LEU A 233 -7.23 10.28 5.53
C LEU A 233 -6.62 10.46 4.12
N LEU A 234 -5.29 10.49 4.03
CA LEU A 234 -4.56 10.65 2.77
C LEU A 234 -4.84 9.50 1.81
N ILE A 235 -4.75 8.26 2.28
CA ILE A 235 -5.00 7.06 1.46
C ILE A 235 -6.43 7.06 0.93
N GLU A 236 -7.41 7.31 1.78
CA GLU A 236 -8.82 7.16 1.42
C GLU A 236 -9.31 8.32 0.54
N ARG A 237 -8.91 9.57 0.82
CA ARG A 237 -9.31 10.75 0.04
C ARG A 237 -8.56 10.90 -1.29
N ALA A 238 -7.28 10.56 -1.34
CA ALA A 238 -6.50 10.61 -2.58
C ALA A 238 -6.47 9.27 -3.34
N GLN A 239 -7.13 8.24 -2.78
CA GLN A 239 -7.19 6.88 -3.35
C GLN A 239 -5.80 6.34 -3.69
N ILE A 240 -4.84 6.53 -2.77
CA ILE A 240 -3.45 6.15 -2.94
C ILE A 240 -3.39 4.62 -3.05
N CYS A 241 -3.12 4.12 -4.26
CA CYS A 241 -3.09 2.70 -4.54
C CYS A 241 -1.86 2.35 -5.39
N PHE A 242 -0.86 1.76 -4.75
CA PHE A 242 0.34 1.27 -5.41
C PHE A 242 0.04 0.17 -6.43
N THR A 243 -0.97 -0.67 -6.16
CA THR A 243 -1.40 -1.69 -7.13
C THR A 243 -1.85 -1.07 -8.44
N SER A 244 -2.66 -0.01 -8.38
CA SER A 244 -3.08 0.72 -9.58
C SER A 244 -1.89 1.38 -10.27
N ALA A 245 -0.92 1.92 -9.52
CA ALA A 245 0.28 2.53 -10.11
C ALA A 245 1.07 1.54 -10.98
N PHE A 246 1.28 0.30 -10.50
CA PHE A 246 1.97 -0.74 -11.28
C PHE A 246 1.08 -1.36 -12.37
N ARG A 247 -0.17 -1.73 -12.04
CA ARG A 247 -1.09 -2.36 -13.01
C ARG A 247 -1.43 -1.44 -14.17
N ASP A 248 -1.78 -0.18 -13.87
CA ASP A 248 -2.31 0.73 -14.88
C ASP A 248 -1.21 1.20 -15.84
N LEU A 249 0.05 1.20 -15.40
CA LEU A 249 1.24 1.39 -16.23
C LEU A 249 1.29 0.40 -17.39
N TRP A 250 1.00 -0.88 -17.12
CA TRP A 250 1.07 -1.96 -18.11
C TRP A 250 -0.22 -2.10 -18.94
N ILE A 251 -1.38 -1.98 -18.30
CA ILE A 251 -2.67 -2.25 -18.96
C ILE A 251 -3.19 -1.01 -19.72
N THR A 252 -3.04 0.18 -19.15
CA THR A 252 -3.70 1.39 -19.67
C THR A 252 -2.74 2.50 -20.10
N GLY A 253 -1.45 2.39 -19.73
CA GLY A 253 -0.45 3.44 -19.94
C GLY A 253 -0.60 4.65 -19.02
N ARG A 254 -1.53 4.63 -18.05
CA ARG A 254 -1.74 5.75 -17.12
C ARG A 254 -0.64 5.76 -16.06
N THR A 255 0.09 6.87 -15.97
CA THR A 255 1.27 7.01 -15.10
C THR A 255 1.09 8.01 -13.95
N HIS A 256 -0.07 8.65 -13.83
CA HIS A 256 -0.31 9.73 -12.86
C HIS A 256 0.07 9.36 -11.41
N MET A 257 -0.34 8.18 -10.93
CA MET A 257 0.00 7.72 -9.58
C MET A 257 1.48 7.39 -9.43
N ALA A 258 2.10 6.78 -10.44
CA ALA A 258 3.52 6.45 -10.42
C ALA A 258 4.38 7.72 -10.33
N LYS A 259 4.03 8.78 -11.08
CA LYS A 259 4.67 10.10 -11.00
C LYS A 259 4.57 10.69 -9.59
N ALA A 260 3.37 10.66 -9.01
CA ALA A 260 3.14 11.15 -7.66
C ALA A 260 3.99 10.41 -6.61
N ILE A 261 4.09 9.09 -6.73
CA ILE A 261 4.90 8.24 -5.83
C ILE A 261 6.38 8.56 -5.94
N ILE A 262 6.95 8.67 -7.13
CA ILE A 262 8.38 9.01 -7.31
C ILE A 262 8.70 10.38 -6.73
N ILE A 263 7.85 11.38 -6.96
CA ILE A 263 8.05 12.73 -6.42
C ILE A 263 7.91 12.71 -4.88
N GLY A 264 6.93 11.99 -4.33
CA GLY A 264 6.77 11.83 -2.89
C GLY A 264 7.99 11.16 -2.23
N MET A 265 8.55 10.13 -2.86
CA MET A 265 9.78 9.47 -2.39
C MET A 265 10.98 10.41 -2.44
N ALA A 266 11.12 11.21 -3.51
CA ALA A 266 12.18 12.20 -3.60
C ALA A 266 12.08 13.23 -2.46
N VAL A 267 10.90 13.78 -2.20
CA VAL A 267 10.71 14.72 -1.08
C VAL A 267 11.01 14.07 0.26
N SER A 268 10.53 12.83 0.47
CA SER A 268 10.78 12.09 1.70
C SER A 268 12.27 11.77 1.90
N ALA A 269 13.02 11.46 0.83
CA ALA A 269 14.44 11.11 0.89
C ALA A 269 15.31 12.23 1.48
N ILE A 270 15.07 13.50 1.13
CA ILE A 270 15.77 14.64 1.75
C ILE A 270 15.53 14.66 3.26
N GLY A 271 14.27 14.54 3.69
CA GLY A 271 13.98 14.67 5.09
C GLY A 271 14.43 13.46 5.92
N ILE A 272 14.41 12.24 5.35
CA ILE A 272 15.01 11.06 5.98
C ILE A 272 16.52 11.23 6.08
N PHE A 273 17.18 11.70 5.02
CA PHE A 273 18.60 12.03 5.04
C PHE A 273 18.96 12.99 6.18
N SER A 274 18.17 14.06 6.35
CA SER A 274 18.37 15.01 7.46
C SER A 274 18.31 14.32 8.84
N TYR A 275 17.35 13.43 9.08
CA TYR A 275 17.28 12.68 10.34
C TYR A 275 18.45 11.69 10.52
N VAL A 276 18.88 11.03 9.45
CA VAL A 276 20.03 10.13 9.50
C VAL A 276 21.31 10.90 9.84
N GLN A 277 21.49 12.10 9.28
CA GLN A 277 22.62 12.98 9.63
C GLN A 277 22.58 13.47 11.10
N LEU A 278 21.40 13.50 11.71
CA LEU A 278 21.21 13.80 13.13
C LEU A 278 21.41 12.57 14.04
N GLY A 279 21.76 11.41 13.47
CA GLY A 279 22.04 10.17 14.20
C GLY A 279 20.90 9.15 14.21
N ALA A 280 19.80 9.38 13.47
CA ALA A 280 18.76 8.36 13.32
C ALA A 280 19.27 7.16 12.51
N THR A 281 18.94 5.94 12.94
CA THR A 281 19.38 4.73 12.24
C THR A 281 18.36 4.34 11.15
N PRO A 282 18.76 4.32 9.87
CA PRO A 282 17.87 3.87 8.80
C PRO A 282 17.58 2.37 8.95
N LYS A 283 16.36 1.95 8.62
CA LYS A 283 15.99 0.53 8.65
C LYS A 283 16.30 -0.10 7.30
N ILE A 284 17.42 -0.79 7.27
CA ILE A 284 17.91 -1.51 6.08
C ILE A 284 17.58 -3.00 6.21
N LEU A 285 17.13 -3.59 5.11
CA LEU A 285 16.76 -5.00 4.99
C LEU A 285 17.77 -5.74 4.10
N TRP A 286 17.77 -7.07 4.19
CA TRP A 286 18.68 -7.94 3.44
C TRP A 286 18.51 -7.79 1.93
N ALA A 287 19.57 -7.40 1.23
CA ALA A 287 19.58 -7.22 -0.22
C ALA A 287 19.87 -8.57 -0.93
N GLY A 288 19.01 -9.56 -0.70
CA GLY A 288 19.18 -10.92 -1.22
C GLY A 288 18.13 -11.35 -2.25
N PRO A 289 18.18 -12.63 -2.67
CA PRO A 289 17.16 -13.28 -3.51
C PRO A 289 15.75 -13.15 -2.97
N ASN A 290 15.58 -13.03 -1.64
CA ASN A 290 14.30 -12.77 -0.99
C ASN A 290 13.60 -11.51 -1.53
N ALA A 291 14.34 -10.42 -1.77
CA ALA A 291 13.81 -9.16 -2.30
C ALA A 291 13.29 -9.34 -3.72
N ILE A 292 14.00 -10.12 -4.54
CA ILE A 292 13.70 -10.33 -5.95
C ILE A 292 12.54 -11.33 -6.09
N ILE A 293 12.64 -12.51 -5.49
CA ILE A 293 11.58 -13.53 -5.54
C ILE A 293 10.32 -13.02 -4.86
N GLY A 294 10.46 -12.42 -3.67
CA GLY A 294 9.36 -11.81 -2.94
C GLY A 294 8.71 -10.68 -3.73
N GLY A 295 9.50 -9.79 -4.34
CA GLY A 295 8.98 -8.72 -5.21
C GLY A 295 8.27 -9.23 -6.46
N LEU A 296 8.79 -10.27 -7.12
CA LEU A 296 8.14 -10.88 -8.29
C LEU A 296 6.78 -11.49 -7.92
N LEU A 297 6.74 -12.30 -6.86
CA LEU A 297 5.50 -12.92 -6.36
C LEU A 297 4.52 -11.84 -5.90
N PHE A 298 4.98 -10.86 -5.13
CA PHE A 298 4.17 -9.76 -4.66
C PHE A 298 3.57 -8.96 -5.81
N GLY A 299 4.38 -8.54 -6.78
CA GLY A 299 3.93 -7.82 -7.97
C GLY A 299 2.90 -8.57 -8.79
N PHE A 300 3.08 -9.89 -8.97
CA PHE A 300 2.10 -10.74 -9.64
C PHE A 300 0.79 -10.81 -8.84
N GLY A 301 0.89 -11.10 -7.54
CA GLY A 301 -0.23 -11.29 -6.62
C GLY A 301 -1.12 -10.04 -6.51
N ILE A 302 -0.53 -8.84 -6.38
CA ILE A 302 -1.32 -7.61 -6.26
C ILE A 302 -2.15 -7.32 -7.51
N VAL A 303 -1.65 -7.67 -8.71
CA VAL A 303 -2.40 -7.49 -9.97
C VAL A 303 -3.52 -8.52 -10.08
N LEU A 304 -3.25 -9.78 -9.71
CA LEU A 304 -4.24 -10.85 -9.69
C LEU A 304 -5.38 -10.54 -8.70
N ALA A 305 -5.03 -10.14 -7.47
CA ALA A 305 -6.00 -9.78 -6.43
C ALA A 305 -6.71 -8.45 -6.72
N GLY A 306 -6.06 -7.53 -7.44
CA GLY A 306 -6.56 -6.18 -7.65
C GLY A 306 -6.43 -5.26 -6.43
N GLY A 307 -5.58 -5.61 -5.47
CA GLY A 307 -5.25 -4.82 -4.28
C GLY A 307 -3.99 -5.33 -3.56
N CYS A 308 -3.23 -4.40 -2.97
CA CYS A 308 -2.12 -4.67 -2.07
C CYS A 308 -2.59 -4.53 -0.62
N GLU A 309 -1.71 -4.77 0.37
CA GLU A 309 -2.04 -4.73 1.80
C GLU A 309 -2.79 -3.45 2.22
N THR A 310 -2.21 -2.29 1.94
CA THR A 310 -2.87 -0.99 2.21
C THR A 310 -4.12 -0.78 1.36
N GLY A 311 -4.14 -1.32 0.14
CA GLY A 311 -5.23 -1.16 -0.83
C GLY A 311 -6.48 -1.95 -0.48
N TRP A 312 -6.34 -3.18 0.02
CA TRP A 312 -7.49 -3.97 0.47
C TRP A 312 -8.07 -3.41 1.76
N MET A 313 -7.23 -2.88 2.63
CA MET A 313 -7.64 -2.31 3.92
C MET A 313 -8.64 -1.16 3.76
N TYR A 314 -8.32 -0.10 3.02
CA TYR A 314 -9.24 1.03 2.89
C TYR A 314 -10.49 0.69 2.05
N ARG A 315 -10.34 -0.14 1.00
CA ARG A 315 -11.48 -0.57 0.16
C ARG A 315 -12.42 -1.53 0.88
N ALA A 316 -11.88 -2.32 1.81
CA ALA A 316 -12.68 -3.13 2.72
C ALA A 316 -13.58 -2.24 3.58
N VAL A 317 -13.04 -1.13 4.08
CA VAL A 317 -13.76 -0.12 4.90
C VAL A 317 -14.83 0.63 4.08
N GLU A 318 -14.62 0.85 2.79
CA GLU A 318 -15.66 1.36 1.88
C GLU A 318 -16.83 0.37 1.65
N GLY A 319 -16.73 -0.87 2.14
CA GLY A 319 -17.75 -1.91 2.01
C GLY A 319 -17.59 -2.80 0.78
N GLN A 320 -16.42 -2.80 0.13
CA GLN A 320 -16.16 -3.66 -1.03
C GLN A 320 -15.74 -5.07 -0.57
N VAL A 321 -16.67 -6.02 -0.62
CA VAL A 321 -16.48 -7.39 -0.09
C VAL A 321 -15.37 -8.15 -0.82
N HIS A 322 -15.10 -7.83 -2.09
CA HIS A 322 -13.95 -8.35 -2.83
C HIS A 322 -12.64 -8.21 -2.05
N TYR A 323 -12.43 -7.06 -1.40
CA TYR A 323 -11.19 -6.76 -0.68
C TYR A 323 -11.09 -7.44 0.68
N TRP A 324 -12.21 -7.92 1.23
CA TRP A 324 -12.18 -8.75 2.44
C TRP A 324 -11.53 -10.11 2.12
N TRP A 325 -11.86 -10.68 0.96
CA TRP A 325 -11.24 -11.90 0.44
C TRP A 325 -9.75 -11.70 0.10
N VAL A 326 -9.38 -10.52 -0.42
CA VAL A 326 -7.96 -10.18 -0.65
C VAL A 326 -7.19 -10.15 0.68
N GLY A 327 -7.74 -9.48 1.70
CA GLY A 327 -7.12 -9.43 3.03
C GLY A 327 -7.00 -10.80 3.68
N PHE A 328 -8.05 -11.61 3.60
CA PHE A 328 -8.05 -12.99 4.08
C PHE A 328 -6.95 -13.83 3.41
N GLY A 329 -6.86 -13.79 2.07
CA GLY A 329 -5.79 -14.45 1.34
C GLY A 329 -4.40 -13.93 1.74
N ASN A 330 -4.25 -12.61 1.93
CA ASN A 330 -2.99 -12.00 2.31
C ASN A 330 -2.51 -12.48 3.69
N ILE A 331 -3.39 -12.55 4.69
CA ILE A 331 -3.07 -13.09 6.01
C ILE A 331 -2.64 -14.56 5.90
N ILE A 332 -3.37 -15.38 5.13
CA ILE A 332 -2.98 -16.79 4.89
C ILE A 332 -1.57 -16.88 4.29
N GLY A 333 -1.32 -16.15 3.19
CA GLY A 333 -0.02 -16.18 2.53
C GLY A 333 1.12 -15.71 3.42
N ALA A 334 0.86 -14.70 4.26
CA ALA A 334 1.84 -14.20 5.22
C ALA A 334 2.14 -15.22 6.33
N THR A 335 1.10 -15.86 6.89
CA THR A 335 1.27 -16.91 7.90
C THR A 335 2.01 -18.13 7.34
N ILE A 336 1.72 -18.54 6.10
CA ILE A 336 2.43 -19.64 5.43
C ILE A 336 3.93 -19.35 5.35
N LEU A 337 4.33 -18.16 4.90
CA LEU A 337 5.76 -17.85 4.87
C LEU A 337 6.34 -17.77 6.29
N ALA A 338 5.64 -17.17 7.24
CA ALA A 338 6.13 -17.07 8.62
C ALA A 338 6.44 -18.45 9.21
N TYR A 339 5.64 -19.47 8.88
CA TYR A 339 5.87 -20.86 9.26
C TYR A 339 7.09 -21.47 8.57
N TYR A 340 7.24 -21.31 7.25
CA TYR A 340 8.38 -21.85 6.49
C TYR A 340 9.63 -20.95 6.52
N TRP A 341 9.65 -19.91 7.35
CA TRP A 341 10.76 -18.96 7.34
C TRP A 341 12.07 -19.59 7.80
N ASP A 342 12.03 -20.53 8.74
CA ASP A 342 13.25 -21.15 9.26
C ASP A 342 13.96 -22.00 8.19
N ASP A 343 13.20 -22.55 7.24
CA ASP A 343 13.74 -23.29 6.09
C ASP A 343 14.19 -22.36 4.94
N LEU A 344 13.44 -21.28 4.71
CA LEU A 344 13.64 -20.39 3.55
C LEU A 344 14.56 -19.20 3.82
N GLY A 345 14.52 -18.68 5.04
CA GLY A 345 15.18 -17.45 5.50
C GLY A 345 16.69 -17.49 5.36
N PRO A 346 17.39 -18.54 5.83
CA PRO A 346 18.84 -18.70 5.64
C PRO A 346 19.26 -18.58 4.18
N TRP A 347 18.64 -19.39 3.32
CA TRP A 347 19.00 -19.49 1.90
C TRP A 347 18.64 -18.24 1.07
N LEU A 348 17.58 -17.51 1.46
CA LEU A 348 17.05 -16.41 0.65
C LEU A 348 17.38 -15.03 1.19
N ALA A 349 17.57 -14.88 2.50
CA ALA A 349 17.60 -13.57 3.16
C ALA A 349 18.79 -13.42 4.12
N THR A 350 18.88 -14.20 5.19
CA THR A 350 19.73 -13.85 6.34
C THR A 350 21.22 -13.95 6.07
N ASP A 351 21.63 -14.73 5.07
CA ASP A 351 23.04 -14.90 4.66
C ASP A 351 23.54 -13.77 3.74
N PHE A 352 22.66 -12.84 3.32
CA PHE A 352 22.99 -11.73 2.44
C PHE A 352 23.22 -10.42 3.21
N ASP A 353 23.97 -9.48 2.64
CA ASP A 353 24.26 -8.23 3.33
C ASP A 353 23.07 -7.26 3.38
N LYS A 354 22.98 -6.50 4.47
CA LYS A 354 22.10 -5.33 4.59
C LYS A 354 22.79 -4.11 4.01
N VAL A 355 22.66 -3.90 2.71
CA VAL A 355 23.40 -2.84 2.00
C VAL A 355 22.73 -1.47 2.14
N ASN A 356 23.41 -0.55 2.84
CA ASN A 356 23.05 0.85 3.01
C ASN A 356 23.81 1.74 2.01
N LEU A 357 23.10 2.42 1.11
CA LEU A 357 23.73 3.28 0.09
C LEU A 357 24.47 4.48 0.69
N LEU A 358 24.08 4.97 1.88
CA LEU A 358 24.79 6.06 2.57
C LEU A 358 26.16 5.61 3.13
N GLU A 359 26.29 4.33 3.50
CA GLU A 359 27.55 3.78 3.99
C GLU A 359 28.46 3.40 2.82
N THR A 360 27.89 2.81 1.76
CA THR A 360 28.65 2.36 0.59
C THR A 360 29.26 3.52 -0.23
N PHE A 361 28.49 4.59 -0.45
CA PHE A 361 28.92 5.73 -1.29
C PHE A 361 29.24 6.99 -0.48
N GLY A 362 29.21 6.91 0.85
CA GLY A 362 29.23 8.06 1.75
C GLY A 362 27.89 8.82 1.78
N PRO A 363 27.66 9.72 2.76
CA PRO A 363 26.35 10.32 2.96
C PRO A 363 25.83 11.10 1.75
N GLN A 364 26.66 11.98 1.19
CA GLN A 364 26.30 12.78 0.02
C GLN A 364 26.23 11.91 -1.25
N GLY A 365 27.12 10.92 -1.39
CA GLY A 365 27.11 10.01 -2.53
C GLY A 365 25.87 9.13 -2.56
N GLY A 366 25.47 8.55 -1.43
CA GLY A 366 24.25 7.74 -1.32
C GLY A 366 22.98 8.57 -1.60
N LEU A 367 22.95 9.83 -1.18
CA LEU A 367 21.87 10.76 -1.54
C LEU A 367 21.81 10.98 -3.06
N ILE A 368 22.94 11.34 -3.68
CA ILE A 368 23.03 11.57 -5.12
C ILE A 368 22.61 10.32 -5.91
N VAL A 369 23.11 9.14 -5.52
CA VAL A 369 22.77 7.85 -6.16
C VAL A 369 21.26 7.60 -6.10
N THR A 370 20.63 7.78 -4.94
CA THR A 370 19.17 7.62 -4.81
C THR A 370 18.41 8.58 -5.71
N TYR A 371 18.82 9.84 -5.79
CA TYR A 371 18.19 10.82 -6.68
C TYR A 371 18.37 10.50 -8.16
N VAL A 372 19.57 10.04 -8.56
CA VAL A 372 19.85 9.59 -9.92
C VAL A 372 18.97 8.39 -10.28
N LEU A 373 18.86 7.39 -9.39
CA LEU A 373 18.01 6.23 -9.62
C LEU A 373 16.51 6.61 -9.70
N LEU A 374 16.05 7.54 -8.86
CA LEU A 374 14.68 8.07 -8.94
C LEU A 374 14.43 8.84 -10.25
N ALA A 375 15.40 9.64 -10.69
CA ALA A 375 15.34 10.35 -11.97
C ALA A 375 15.32 9.39 -13.16
N ILE A 376 16.16 8.35 -13.15
CA ILE A 376 16.15 7.28 -14.16
C ILE A 376 14.79 6.59 -14.19
N ALA A 377 14.26 6.19 -13.03
CA ALA A 377 12.93 5.56 -12.93
C ALA A 377 11.82 6.48 -13.48
N PHE A 378 11.89 7.78 -13.20
CA PHE A 378 10.95 8.78 -13.72
C PHE A 378 11.03 8.91 -15.24
N ILE A 379 12.25 9.01 -15.80
CA ILE A 379 12.48 9.11 -17.24
C ILE A 379 12.01 7.84 -17.95
N LEU A 380 12.36 6.66 -17.46
CA LEU A 380 11.92 5.38 -18.02
C LEU A 380 10.40 5.27 -18.08
N MET A 381 9.72 5.74 -17.04
CA MET A 381 8.26 5.78 -16.99
C MET A 381 7.65 6.76 -18.01
N LEU A 382 8.25 7.94 -18.22
CA LEU A 382 7.82 8.87 -19.27
C LEU A 382 8.05 8.31 -20.68
N LEU A 383 9.20 7.65 -20.89
CA LEU A 383 9.52 6.99 -22.17
C LEU A 383 8.52 5.85 -22.45
N TRP A 384 8.18 5.06 -21.43
CA TRP A 384 7.16 4.02 -21.53
C TRP A 384 5.78 4.58 -21.87
N GLU A 385 5.34 5.64 -21.19
CA GLU A 385 4.05 6.31 -21.47
C GLU A 385 3.97 6.75 -22.93
N LYS A 386 5.02 7.42 -23.42
CA LYS A 386 5.12 7.86 -24.82
C LYS A 386 5.08 6.69 -25.79
N HIS A 387 5.82 5.62 -25.50
CA HIS A 387 5.85 4.41 -26.31
C HIS A 387 4.47 3.73 -26.37
N PHE A 388 3.80 3.59 -25.23
CA PHE A 388 2.50 2.95 -25.10
C PHE A 388 1.43 3.65 -25.95
N PHE A 389 1.32 4.98 -25.82
CA PHE A 389 0.33 5.74 -26.58
C PHE A 389 0.66 5.81 -28.07
N ARG A 390 1.95 5.87 -28.46
CA ARG A 390 2.35 5.80 -29.88
C ARG A 390 1.90 4.48 -30.51
N LYS A 391 2.18 3.35 -29.86
CA LYS A 391 1.80 2.01 -30.36
C LYS A 391 0.28 1.85 -30.44
N ARG A 392 -0.46 2.38 -29.46
CA ARG A 392 -1.92 2.35 -29.47
C ARG A 392 -2.50 3.15 -30.62
N ASN A 393 -1.99 4.36 -30.86
CA ASN A 393 -2.46 5.23 -31.94
C ASN A 393 -2.15 4.63 -33.32
N GLN A 394 -0.97 4.01 -33.50
CA GLN A 394 -0.64 3.28 -34.73
C GLN A 394 -1.62 2.14 -35.01
N LYS A 395 -1.97 1.35 -33.99
CA LYS A 395 -2.93 0.24 -34.12
C LYS A 395 -4.36 0.73 -34.45
N LEU A 396 -4.75 1.89 -33.92
CA LEU A 396 -6.05 2.50 -34.25
C LEU A 396 -6.07 3.00 -35.70
N ALA A 397 -4.98 3.62 -36.15
CA ALA A 397 -4.85 4.08 -37.54
C ALA A 397 -4.88 2.92 -38.54
N SER A 398 -4.19 1.80 -38.26
CA SER A 398 -4.25 0.62 -39.13
C SER A 398 -5.65 0.00 -39.20
N ALA A 399 -6.33 -0.11 -38.05
CA ALA A 399 -7.70 -0.64 -38.01
C ALA A 399 -8.72 0.25 -38.73
N SER A 400 -8.55 1.57 -38.71
CA SER A 400 -9.40 2.47 -39.50
C SER A 400 -9.15 2.38 -41.01
N MET A 401 -7.93 2.05 -41.43
CA MET A 401 -7.60 1.83 -42.85
C MET A 401 -8.09 0.48 -43.36
N GLU A 402 -8.18 -0.55 -42.52
CA GLU A 402 -8.77 -1.85 -42.89
C GLU A 402 -10.30 -1.84 -42.92
N ALA A 403 -10.94 -0.88 -42.22
CA ALA A 403 -12.39 -0.76 -42.14
C ALA A 403 -12.99 0.23 -43.16
N ALA A 404 -12.16 1.01 -43.84
CA ALA A 404 -12.52 1.93 -44.93
C ALA A 404 -12.20 1.28 -46.27
#